data_AF-A0A7W0VI45-F1
#
_entry.id   AF-A0A7W0VI45-F1
#
_cell.length_a   1.000
_cell.length_b   1.000
_cell.length_c   1.000
_cell.angle_alpha   90.00
_cell.angle_beta   90.00
_cell.angle_gamma   90.00
#
_symmetry.space_group_name_H-M   'P 1'
#
loop_
_entity.id
_entity.type
_entity.pdbx_description
1 polymer ?
#
loop_
_entity_poly.entity_id
_entity_poly.type
_entity_poly.pdbx_seq_one_letter_code
_entity_poly.pdbx_strand_id
1 'polypeptide(L)'
;MGHLDDKKYAQAIAGCTKCDAKAFEVNTYVERELVVMLASPNQDGRWTHDHAKLIDGTYRVRCIACSDDAYASNDCPRCHRSNGLADALGQTSRLTAPQRCPTCKGTELTVRAAVPARVRTGDRPTAPTPIATYGDPGFHIAGISCEGCDWVAAPDGCALCGGPASQRT
;
A
#
# COMPACT_ATOMS: atom_id res chain seq x y z
N MET A 1 -13.64 -2.37 8.18
CA MET A 1 -13.25 -3.71 7.72
C MET A 1 -13.13 -3.67 6.21
N GLY A 2 -12.00 -4.12 5.65
CA GLY A 2 -11.85 -4.27 4.21
C GLY A 2 -12.79 -5.33 3.62
N HIS A 3 -12.86 -5.42 2.29
CA HIS A 3 -13.66 -6.47 1.62
C HIS A 3 -13.21 -7.89 2.01
N LEU A 4 -11.93 -7.99 2.40
CA LEU A 4 -11.30 -9.19 2.89
C LEU A 4 -11.02 -9.03 4.39
N ASP A 5 -11.69 -9.84 5.21
CA ASP A 5 -11.38 -10.01 6.63
C ASP A 5 -10.42 -11.20 6.82
N ASP A 6 -9.92 -11.38 8.03
CA ASP A 6 -8.97 -12.46 8.36
C ASP A 6 -9.50 -13.86 7.99
N LYS A 7 -10.79 -14.10 8.19
CA LYS A 7 -11.42 -15.39 7.90
C LYS A 7 -11.46 -15.64 6.40
N LYS A 8 -11.89 -14.66 5.61
CA LYS A 8 -11.93 -14.76 4.14
C LYS A 8 -10.53 -14.84 3.56
N TYR A 9 -9.56 -14.11 4.10
CA TYR A 9 -8.16 -14.21 3.70
C TYR A 9 -7.62 -15.62 3.94
N ALA A 10 -7.80 -16.16 5.15
CA ALA A 10 -7.39 -17.51 5.49
C ALA A 10 -8.03 -18.57 4.58
N GLN A 11 -9.32 -18.40 4.24
CA GLN A 11 -10.01 -19.25 3.27
C GLN A 11 -9.41 -19.14 1.86
N ALA A 12 -9.10 -17.93 1.39
CA ALA A 12 -8.53 -17.70 0.07
C ALA A 12 -7.14 -18.36 -0.11
N ILE A 13 -6.38 -18.53 0.98
CA ILE A 13 -5.04 -19.14 0.95
C ILE A 13 -5.00 -20.59 1.48
N ALA A 14 -6.14 -21.19 1.87
CA ALA A 14 -6.18 -22.54 2.42
C ALA A 14 -5.79 -23.64 1.40
N GLY A 15 -6.11 -23.39 0.12
CA GLY A 15 -5.83 -24.26 -1.00
C GLY A 15 -6.56 -23.78 -2.25
N CYS A 16 -5.93 -23.87 -3.41
CA CYS A 16 -6.54 -23.43 -4.66
C CYS A 16 -7.65 -24.39 -5.07
N THR A 17 -8.86 -23.88 -5.27
CA THR A 17 -10.03 -24.69 -5.64
C THR A 17 -9.92 -25.39 -7.00
N LYS A 18 -8.96 -24.98 -7.85
CA LYS A 18 -8.72 -25.58 -9.17
C LYS A 18 -7.60 -26.63 -9.22
N CYS A 19 -6.61 -26.56 -8.32
CA CYS A 19 -5.42 -27.40 -8.42
C CYS A 19 -4.82 -27.83 -7.08
N ASP A 20 -5.48 -27.52 -5.96
CA ASP A 20 -5.10 -27.83 -4.58
C ASP A 20 -3.74 -27.27 -4.12
N ALA A 21 -3.05 -26.48 -4.95
CA ALA A 21 -1.81 -25.82 -4.59
C ALA A 21 -2.02 -24.81 -3.44
N LYS A 22 -1.00 -24.68 -2.57
CA LYS A 22 -1.03 -23.82 -1.37
C LYS A 22 -0.12 -22.60 -1.45
N ALA A 23 0.50 -22.37 -2.60
CA ALA A 23 1.37 -21.21 -2.83
C ALA A 23 0.60 -20.15 -3.62
N PHE A 24 0.51 -18.94 -3.06
CA PHE A 24 -0.22 -17.82 -3.66
C PHE A 24 0.66 -16.58 -3.76
N GLU A 25 0.42 -15.78 -4.80
CA GLU A 25 0.87 -14.40 -4.89
C GLU A 25 -0.26 -13.49 -4.40
N VAL A 26 0.05 -12.64 -3.44
CA VAL A 26 -0.86 -11.65 -2.86
C VAL A 26 -0.41 -10.28 -3.34
N ASN A 27 -1.31 -9.57 -4.02
CA ASN A 27 -1.12 -8.17 -4.36
C ASN A 27 -1.89 -7.30 -3.36
N THR A 28 -1.16 -6.40 -2.73
CA THR A 28 -1.67 -5.58 -1.61
C THR A 28 -1.05 -4.20 -1.63
N TYR A 29 -1.70 -3.24 -0.97
CA TYR A 29 -1.08 -1.98 -0.58
C TYR A 29 -0.54 -2.07 0.84
N VAL A 30 0.74 -1.81 1.02
CA VAL A 30 1.43 -1.83 2.32
C VAL A 30 2.03 -0.48 2.65
N GLU A 31 2.05 -0.14 3.93
CA GLU A 31 2.66 1.11 4.41
C GLU A 31 4.20 1.00 4.41
N ARG A 32 4.85 2.02 3.86
CA ARG A 32 6.29 2.20 3.81
C ARG A 32 6.63 3.59 4.32
N GLU A 33 7.63 3.68 5.17
CA GLU A 33 8.19 4.94 5.66
C GLU A 33 9.52 5.21 4.95
N LEU A 34 9.72 6.44 4.50
CA LEU A 34 10.91 6.91 3.81
C LEU A 34 11.37 8.21 4.48
N VAL A 35 12.68 8.42 4.51
CA VAL A 35 13.22 9.75 4.74
C VAL A 35 13.55 10.34 3.37
N VAL A 36 13.11 11.56 3.12
CA VAL A 36 13.41 12.31 1.91
C VAL A 36 14.24 13.54 2.26
N MET A 37 15.27 13.78 1.46
CA MET A 37 16.09 14.99 1.54
C MET A 37 15.96 15.74 0.22
N LEU A 38 15.57 17.02 0.26
CA LEU A 38 15.35 17.83 -0.95
C LEU A 38 14.36 17.19 -1.94
N ALA A 39 13.29 16.58 -1.42
CA ALA A 39 12.24 15.85 -2.16
C ALA A 39 12.69 14.56 -2.86
N SER A 40 13.90 14.06 -2.58
CA SER A 40 14.39 12.77 -3.07
C SER A 40 14.60 11.80 -1.91
N PRO A 41 14.24 10.51 -2.06
CA PRO A 41 14.54 9.49 -1.05
C PRO A 41 16.04 9.41 -0.77
N ASN A 42 16.44 9.46 0.51
CA ASN A 42 17.84 9.28 0.90
C ASN A 42 18.19 7.80 1.18
N GLN A 43 17.18 6.94 1.27
CA GLN A 43 17.28 5.51 1.57
C GLN A 43 16.09 4.75 0.97
N ASP A 44 16.21 3.42 0.92
CA ASP A 44 15.12 2.53 0.49
C ASP A 44 13.92 2.54 1.46
N GLY A 45 14.07 3.08 2.66
CA GLY A 45 12.99 3.16 3.64
C GLY A 45 12.67 1.83 4.30
N ARG A 46 11.65 1.87 5.16
CA ARG A 46 11.27 0.78 6.05
C ARG A 46 9.82 0.39 5.82
N TRP A 47 9.56 -0.91 5.77
CA TRP A 47 8.19 -1.42 5.80
C TRP A 47 7.61 -1.28 7.21
N THR A 48 6.42 -0.67 7.31
CA THR A 48 5.70 -0.45 8.57
C THR A 48 4.37 -1.21 8.56
N HIS A 49 4.42 -2.49 8.16
CA HIS A 49 3.24 -3.36 8.13
C HIS A 49 3.23 -4.37 9.28
N ASP A 50 2.03 -4.67 9.76
CA ASP A 50 1.72 -5.88 10.51
C ASP A 50 0.84 -6.80 9.65
N HIS A 51 0.50 -7.98 10.16
CA HIS A 51 -0.32 -8.96 9.43
C HIS A 51 -1.72 -8.43 9.09
N ALA A 52 -2.35 -7.65 9.99
CA ALA A 52 -3.69 -7.11 9.78
C ALA A 52 -3.71 -6.07 8.65
N LYS A 53 -2.68 -5.21 8.58
CA LYS A 53 -2.53 -4.22 7.50
C LYS A 53 -2.35 -4.87 6.13
N LEU A 54 -1.68 -6.02 6.06
CA LEU A 54 -1.50 -6.76 4.82
C LEU A 54 -2.84 -7.24 4.26
N ILE A 55 -3.67 -7.83 5.12
CA ILE A 55 -5.00 -8.38 4.75
C ILE A 55 -5.90 -7.26 4.23
N ASP A 56 -5.96 -6.15 4.97
CA ASP A 56 -6.83 -5.04 4.63
C ASP A 56 -6.43 -4.32 3.33
N GLY A 57 -5.12 -4.26 3.02
CA GLY A 57 -4.60 -3.72 1.76
C GLY A 57 -4.77 -4.65 0.54
N THR A 58 -5.19 -5.90 0.75
CA THR A 58 -5.21 -6.93 -0.30
C THR A 58 -6.30 -6.68 -1.33
N TYR A 59 -5.91 -6.65 -2.59
CA TYR A 59 -6.84 -6.51 -3.73
C TYR A 59 -6.80 -7.70 -4.68
N ARG A 60 -5.80 -8.60 -4.57
CA ARG A 60 -5.75 -9.84 -5.34
C ARG A 60 -5.00 -10.94 -4.59
N VAL A 61 -5.49 -12.17 -4.67
CA VAL A 61 -4.81 -13.41 -4.26
C VAL A 61 -4.88 -14.38 -5.43
N ARG A 62 -3.72 -14.70 -6.01
CA ARG A 62 -3.60 -15.55 -7.20
C ARG A 62 -2.82 -16.81 -6.90
N CYS A 63 -3.34 -17.97 -7.28
CA CYS A 63 -2.61 -19.22 -7.19
C CYS A 63 -1.39 -19.20 -8.12
N ILE A 64 -0.21 -19.51 -7.58
CA ILE A 64 1.04 -19.50 -8.37
C ILE A 64 1.04 -20.65 -9.40
N ALA A 65 0.47 -21.80 -9.06
CA ALA A 65 0.54 -23.00 -9.90
C ALA A 65 -0.36 -22.91 -11.14
N CYS A 66 -1.63 -22.57 -10.97
CA CYS A 66 -2.62 -22.56 -12.07
C CYS A 66 -3.07 -21.16 -12.49
N SER A 67 -2.54 -20.10 -11.87
CA SER A 67 -2.89 -18.70 -12.17
C SER A 67 -4.33 -18.29 -11.86
N ASP A 68 -5.11 -19.13 -11.18
CA ASP A 68 -6.47 -18.79 -10.79
C ASP A 68 -6.51 -17.77 -9.66
N ASP A 69 -7.46 -16.83 -9.72
CA ASP A 69 -7.66 -15.84 -8.66
C ASP A 69 -8.59 -16.41 -7.59
N ALA A 70 -8.01 -16.68 -6.40
CA ALA A 70 -8.79 -17.06 -5.22
C ALA A 70 -9.54 -15.85 -4.63
N TYR A 71 -9.06 -14.63 -4.92
CA TYR A 71 -9.73 -13.38 -4.60
C TYR A 71 -9.26 -12.28 -5.55
N ALA A 72 -10.18 -11.41 -5.96
CA ALA A 72 -9.89 -10.17 -6.66
C ALA A 72 -10.97 -9.12 -6.34
N SER A 73 -10.56 -7.86 -6.20
CA SER A 73 -11.47 -6.72 -6.11
C SER A 73 -10.97 -5.56 -6.96
N ASN A 74 -11.88 -4.83 -7.60
CA ASN A 74 -11.58 -3.60 -8.33
C ASN A 74 -11.75 -2.35 -7.46
N ASP A 75 -12.18 -2.51 -6.21
CA ASP A 75 -12.45 -1.40 -5.31
C ASP A 75 -11.16 -0.92 -4.66
N CYS A 76 -11.13 0.34 -4.23
CA CYS A 76 -9.96 0.87 -3.54
C CYS A 76 -9.70 0.08 -2.25
N PRO A 77 -8.52 -0.51 -2.04
CA PRO A 77 -8.25 -1.33 -0.85
C PRO A 77 -8.27 -0.52 0.45
N ARG A 78 -8.08 0.81 0.39
CA ARG A 78 -8.08 1.67 1.58
C ARG A 78 -9.47 2.22 1.94
N CYS A 79 -10.19 2.79 0.98
CA CYS A 79 -11.46 3.47 1.24
C CYS A 79 -12.70 2.76 0.70
N HIS A 80 -12.53 1.65 -0.03
CA HIS A 80 -13.62 0.85 -0.62
C HIS A 80 -14.48 1.61 -1.62
N ARG A 81 -13.96 2.71 -2.19
CA ARG A 81 -14.59 3.34 -3.35
C ARG A 81 -14.66 2.32 -4.50
N SER A 82 -15.86 2.11 -5.01
CA SER A 82 -16.10 1.22 -6.15
C SER A 82 -15.20 1.57 -7.34
N ASN A 83 -14.57 0.56 -7.96
CA ASN A 83 -13.62 0.71 -9.08
C ASN A 83 -12.40 1.61 -8.77
N GLY A 84 -12.15 1.93 -7.51
CA GLY A 84 -11.04 2.82 -7.12
C GLY A 84 -9.65 2.21 -7.23
N LEU A 85 -9.51 0.91 -7.52
CA LEU A 85 -8.22 0.26 -7.68
C LEU A 85 -7.48 0.75 -8.93
N ALA A 86 -8.19 0.99 -10.04
CA ALA A 86 -7.57 1.47 -11.28
C ALA A 86 -6.89 2.82 -11.06
N ASP A 87 -7.56 3.74 -10.34
CA ASP A 87 -6.97 5.02 -9.96
C ASP A 87 -5.79 4.84 -9.00
N ALA A 88 -5.93 3.96 -8.01
CA ALA A 88 -4.85 3.66 -7.09
C ALA A 88 -3.60 3.17 -7.84
N LEU A 89 -3.72 2.21 -8.74
CA LEU A 89 -2.56 1.65 -9.45
C LEU A 89 -2.03 2.56 -10.58
N GLY A 90 -2.90 3.35 -11.20
CA GLY A 90 -2.58 4.09 -12.43
C GLY A 90 -2.19 5.55 -12.24
N GLN A 91 -2.43 6.14 -11.07
CA GLN A 91 -2.14 7.56 -10.81
C GLN A 91 -0.88 7.74 -9.97
N THR A 92 -0.19 8.85 -10.18
CA THR A 92 0.87 9.33 -9.30
C THR A 92 0.28 9.85 -8.00
N SER A 93 1.12 9.98 -6.97
CA SER A 93 0.68 10.51 -5.69
C SER A 93 0.08 11.92 -5.82
N ARG A 94 -1.03 12.13 -5.11
CA ARG A 94 -1.69 13.44 -5.00
C ARG A 94 -0.96 14.42 -4.08
N LEU A 95 -0.10 13.90 -3.21
CA LEU A 95 0.72 14.69 -2.30
C LEU A 95 2.17 14.55 -2.74
N THR A 96 2.83 15.70 -2.90
CA THR A 96 4.25 15.76 -3.29
C THR A 96 5.07 16.25 -2.11
N ALA A 97 6.18 15.58 -1.81
CA ALA A 97 7.09 16.07 -0.78
C ALA A 97 7.76 17.38 -1.24
N PRO A 98 7.70 18.46 -0.45
CA PRO A 98 8.42 19.68 -0.79
C PRO A 98 9.92 19.46 -0.59
N GLN A 99 10.75 20.23 -1.31
CA GLN A 99 12.21 20.18 -1.14
C GLN A 99 12.65 20.60 0.27
N ARG A 100 11.87 21.43 0.95
CA ARG A 100 12.13 21.90 2.31
C ARG A 100 10.82 21.97 3.08
N CYS A 101 10.91 21.78 4.40
CA CYS A 101 9.80 22.07 5.29
C CYS A 101 9.29 23.50 5.03
N PRO A 102 7.99 23.69 4.74
CA PRO A 102 7.43 25.02 4.51
C PRO A 102 7.61 25.96 5.71
N THR A 103 7.62 25.42 6.92
CA THR A 103 7.76 26.14 8.20
C THR A 103 9.22 26.45 8.54
N CYS A 104 10.03 25.44 8.90
CA CYS A 104 11.39 25.66 9.44
C CYS A 104 12.51 25.63 8.39
N LYS A 105 12.19 25.37 7.11
CA LYS A 105 13.15 25.24 6.00
C LYS A 105 14.16 24.08 6.10
N GLY A 106 13.95 23.16 7.06
CA GLY A 106 14.67 21.89 7.15
C GLY A 106 14.56 21.10 5.85
N THR A 107 15.64 20.42 5.47
CA THR A 107 15.74 19.70 4.19
C THR A 107 15.32 18.24 4.28
N GLU A 108 15.22 17.71 5.50
CA GLU A 108 14.85 16.33 5.79
C GLU A 108 13.38 16.26 6.21
N LEU A 109 12.63 15.35 5.58
CA LEU A 109 11.22 15.08 5.87
C LEU A 109 10.98 13.58 5.92
N THR A 110 10.11 13.14 6.81
CA THR A 110 9.63 11.76 6.86
C THR A 110 8.36 11.64 6.03
N VAL A 111 8.34 10.68 5.12
CA VAL A 111 7.23 10.37 4.22
C VAL A 111 6.65 9.02 4.61
N ARG A 112 5.36 8.98 4.94
CA ARG A 112 4.59 7.74 5.03
C ARG A 112 3.83 7.54 3.73
N ALA A 113 4.02 6.41 3.08
CA ALA A 113 3.42 6.08 1.80
C ALA A 113 2.71 4.74 1.85
N ALA A 114 1.66 4.60 1.03
CA ALA A 114 1.05 3.33 0.69
C ALA A 114 1.59 2.89 -0.67
N VAL A 115 2.17 1.69 -0.70
CA VAL A 115 2.93 1.16 -1.83
C VAL A 115 2.34 -0.17 -2.27
N PRO A 116 2.04 -0.37 -3.57
CA PRO A 116 1.58 -1.64 -4.08
C PRO A 116 2.76 -2.61 -4.02
N ALA A 117 2.52 -3.79 -3.47
CA ALA A 117 3.53 -4.82 -3.28
C ALA A 117 2.99 -6.20 -3.62
N ARG A 118 3.93 -7.11 -3.91
CA ARG A 118 3.69 -8.55 -4.03
C ARG A 118 4.27 -9.26 -2.80
N VAL A 119 3.49 -10.19 -2.27
CA VAL A 119 3.90 -11.10 -1.20
C VAL A 119 3.61 -12.52 -1.67
N ARG A 120 4.56 -13.45 -1.48
CA ARG A 120 4.33 -14.87 -1.76
C ARG A 120 4.03 -15.60 -0.46
N THR A 121 2.98 -16.41 -0.47
CA THR A 121 2.62 -17.34 0.61
C THR A 121 3.14 -18.75 0.30
N GLY A 122 3.26 -19.58 1.33
CA GLY A 122 3.79 -20.94 1.26
C GLY A 122 4.82 -21.22 2.36
N ASP A 123 5.71 -22.18 2.13
CA ASP A 123 6.65 -22.68 3.14
C ASP A 123 7.63 -21.61 3.68
N ARG A 124 7.84 -20.52 2.93
CA ARG A 124 8.64 -19.37 3.36
C ARG A 124 7.96 -18.07 2.90
N PRO A 125 7.25 -17.38 3.81
CA PRO A 125 6.75 -16.05 3.53
C PRO A 125 7.91 -15.14 3.11
N THR A 126 7.76 -14.44 2.00
CA THR A 126 8.76 -13.45 1.55
C THR A 126 8.42 -12.08 2.08
N ALA A 127 9.45 -11.26 2.32
CA ALA A 127 9.23 -9.83 2.51
C ALA A 127 8.47 -9.24 1.29
N PRO A 128 7.64 -8.21 1.49
CA PRO A 128 6.96 -7.56 0.38
C PRO A 128 7.96 -7.02 -0.65
N THR A 129 7.72 -7.33 -1.92
CA THR A 129 8.45 -6.73 -3.05
C THR A 129 7.61 -5.60 -3.62
N PRO A 130 8.13 -4.35 -3.67
CA PRO A 130 7.38 -3.23 -4.22
C PRO A 130 7.13 -3.42 -5.72
N ILE A 131 5.96 -3.00 -6.19
CA ILE A 131 5.60 -2.95 -7.61
C ILE A 131 5.89 -1.56 -8.20
N ALA A 132 5.77 -0.52 -7.36
CA ALA A 132 6.04 0.88 -7.70
C ALA A 132 7.05 1.48 -6.70
N THR A 133 7.85 2.43 -7.17
CA THR A 133 8.82 3.18 -6.35
C THR A 133 8.41 4.64 -6.20
N TYR A 134 9.18 5.41 -5.42
CA TYR A 134 8.84 6.80 -5.12
C TYR A 134 8.73 7.64 -6.40
N GLY A 135 7.55 8.24 -6.62
CA GLY A 135 7.25 9.04 -7.81
C GLY A 135 6.56 8.27 -8.94
N ASP A 136 6.59 6.94 -8.93
CA ASP A 136 5.91 6.11 -9.93
C ASP A 136 4.38 6.12 -9.72
N PRO A 137 3.59 5.91 -10.79
CA PRO A 137 2.18 5.54 -10.65
C PRO A 137 2.00 4.35 -9.71
N GLY A 138 0.99 4.42 -8.84
CA GLY A 138 0.77 3.42 -7.80
C GLY A 138 1.43 3.75 -6.46
N PHE A 139 2.49 4.56 -6.43
CA PHE A 139 3.09 5.00 -5.16
C PHE A 139 2.36 6.22 -4.61
N HIS A 140 1.80 6.13 -3.40
CA HIS A 140 0.99 7.20 -2.81
C HIS A 140 1.50 7.66 -1.46
N ILE A 141 1.97 8.91 -1.36
CA ILE A 141 2.22 9.58 -0.09
C ILE A 141 0.90 9.74 0.67
N ALA A 142 0.83 9.12 1.85
CA ALA A 142 -0.29 9.20 2.78
C ALA A 142 -0.06 10.28 3.85
N GLY A 143 1.18 10.67 4.09
CA GLY A 143 1.50 11.83 4.93
C GLY A 143 2.98 12.19 4.91
N ILE A 144 3.27 13.43 5.26
CA ILE A 144 4.61 13.99 5.40
C ILE A 144 4.73 14.60 6.80
N SER A 145 5.87 14.44 7.45
CA SER A 145 6.18 15.10 8.73
C SER A 145 7.60 15.67 8.73
N CYS A 146 7.79 16.79 9.41
CA CYS A 146 9.11 17.37 9.70
C CYS A 146 9.40 17.28 11.19
N GLU A 147 10.41 16.50 11.58
CA GLU A 147 10.77 16.32 13.00
C GLU A 147 11.32 17.60 13.64
N GLY A 148 11.86 18.53 12.85
CA GLY A 148 12.43 19.77 13.37
C GLY A 148 11.41 20.82 13.83
N CYS A 149 10.14 20.71 13.43
CA CYS A 149 9.10 21.69 13.81
C CYS A 149 7.66 21.15 13.84
N ASP A 150 7.51 19.83 13.83
CA ASP A 150 6.22 19.12 13.85
C ASP A 150 5.24 19.50 12.72
N TRP A 151 5.73 20.12 11.64
CA TRP A 151 4.91 20.38 10.47
C TRP A 151 4.48 19.06 9.84
N VAL A 152 3.20 18.96 9.50
CA VAL A 152 2.61 17.77 8.87
C VAL A 152 1.78 18.16 7.64
N ALA A 153 1.71 17.25 6.67
CA ALA A 153 0.80 17.33 5.54
C ALA A 153 0.19 15.95 5.24
N ALA A 154 -1.06 15.95 4.77
CA ALA A 154 -1.80 14.77 4.35
C ALA A 154 -2.63 15.12 3.10
N PRO A 155 -2.94 14.14 2.22
CA PRO A 155 -3.82 14.38 1.08
C PRO A 155 -5.26 14.62 1.54
N ASP A 156 -6.00 15.42 0.77
CA ASP A 156 -7.45 15.50 0.92
C ASP A 156 -8.10 14.18 0.48
N GLY A 157 -8.81 13.53 1.41
CA GLY A 157 -9.47 12.25 1.16
C GLY A 157 -8.54 11.03 1.18
N CYS A 158 -8.89 10.00 0.41
CA CYS A 158 -8.13 8.76 0.35
C CYS A 158 -6.84 8.96 -0.46
N ALA A 159 -5.69 8.74 0.18
CA ALA A 159 -4.37 8.86 -0.44
C ALA A 159 -4.20 8.05 -1.73
N LEU A 160 -4.85 6.87 -1.83
CA LEU A 160 -4.72 5.98 -2.99
C LEU A 160 -5.50 6.48 -4.20
N CYS A 161 -6.78 6.79 -4.03
CA CYS A 161 -7.69 6.95 -5.15
C CYS A 161 -8.37 8.33 -5.19
N GLY A 162 -8.20 9.16 -4.15
CA GLY A 162 -8.89 10.45 -4.00
C GLY A 162 -10.39 10.33 -3.67
N GLY A 163 -10.85 9.14 -3.27
CA GLY A 163 -12.20 8.96 -2.73
C GLY A 163 -12.36 9.67 -1.38
N PRO A 164 -13.58 9.69 -0.80
CA PRO A 164 -13.76 10.17 0.56
C PRO A 164 -12.83 9.40 1.51
N ALA A 165 -12.28 10.11 2.51
CA ALA A 165 -11.43 9.49 3.52
C ALA A 165 -12.17 8.29 4.12
N SER A 166 -11.46 7.17 4.31
CA SER A 166 -12.06 6.00 4.92
C SER A 166 -12.58 6.38 6.31
N GLN A 167 -13.83 6.06 6.64
CA GLN A 167 -14.44 6.31 7.96
C GLN A 167 -13.87 5.42 9.08
N ARG A 168 -12.61 5.01 8.98
CA ARG A 168 -11.98 4.14 9.96
C ARG A 168 -11.57 4.95 11.18
N THR A 169 -12.52 5.13 12.09
CA THR A 169 -12.26 5.27 13.53
C THR A 169 -11.77 3.95 14.10
#